data_AF-A0A0K9XAW9-F1
#
_entry.id   AF-A0A0K9XAW9-F1
#
_cell.length_a   1.000
_cell.length_b   1.000
_cell.length_c   1.000
_cell.angle_alpha   90.00
_cell.angle_beta   90.00
_cell.angle_gamma   90.00
#
_symmetry.space_group_name_H-M   'P 1'
#
loop_
_entity.id
_entity.type
_entity.pdbx_description
1 polymer ?
#
loop_
_entity_poly.entity_id
_entity_poly.type
_entity_poly.pdbx_seq_one_letter_code
_entity_poly.pdbx_strand_id
1 'polypeptide(L)'
;MTGTRVLERIVATTDFHSAIDQATGMLDHLNQVRSTSLIADCGDFFEGSGYFRLGGGTIERTLLAGLYDVIAPGNHGWPHHFEPEPHSLTVCANAVDEATGRHLFDRLRIFRIGGRRVAVTAVIGLDAFGDIPARQRQGHRATDPVRALREVLLAHHHETDAWMLLSHSGFEADLALAAECPFLDIIFAGHCHSDHYAPEPVGDTLVVKGGELGVGYALAEPVGAGWAAHTCTFPTRHATWPKALAAAAQQAASLREKLNAPLGFTAESYRGTVPDRHHVLTEVAARLRSGLGADAVILNDTVLRPQKLGMVLTFGDLLAIEPFSNQLVHARIPDTHRGDAASLVAYLSERVGPLVTAPDPLPAGLTGVLTTGFLAENFLGGRTHQAGISLGQAVRHVLTSHDPVSEGRHPR
;
A
#
# COMPACT_ATOMS: atom_id res chain seq x y z
N MET A 1 31.13 -19.33 0.20
CA MET A 1 31.59 -18.56 1.37
C MET A 1 31.52 -17.09 1.01
N THR A 2 30.39 -16.43 1.27
CA THR A 2 30.27 -14.97 1.11
C THR A 2 30.99 -14.33 2.29
N GLY A 3 32.09 -13.64 2.05
CA GLY A 3 32.79 -12.89 3.09
C GLY A 3 31.84 -11.88 3.73
N THR A 4 32.03 -11.62 5.02
CA THR A 4 31.27 -10.60 5.75
C THR A 4 31.44 -9.25 5.05
N ARG A 5 30.33 -8.65 4.57
CA ARG A 5 30.35 -7.34 3.92
C ARG A 5 30.88 -6.30 4.90
N VAL A 6 31.72 -5.38 4.44
CA VAL A 6 32.10 -4.20 5.21
C VAL A 6 31.07 -3.12 4.90
N LEU A 7 30.27 -2.76 5.89
CA LEU A 7 29.21 -1.76 5.73
C LEU A 7 29.75 -0.39 6.11
N GLU A 8 29.52 0.60 5.27
CA GLU A 8 29.98 1.98 5.44
C GLU A 8 28.81 2.92 5.76
N ARG A 9 27.60 2.54 5.33
CA ARG A 9 26.40 3.39 5.36
C ARG A 9 25.10 2.61 5.35
N ILE A 10 23.99 3.31 5.54
CA ILE A 10 22.62 2.77 5.45
C ILE A 10 21.89 3.44 4.29
N VAL A 11 21.26 2.64 3.43
CA VAL A 11 20.36 3.08 2.37
C VAL A 11 18.98 2.52 2.67
N ALA A 12 18.02 3.40 2.93
CA ALA A 12 16.66 3.04 3.32
C ALA A 12 15.65 3.48 2.26
N THR A 13 14.84 2.52 1.78
CA THR A 13 13.63 2.81 0.98
C THR A 13 12.40 2.85 1.87
N THR A 14 11.28 3.29 1.31
CA THR A 14 9.97 3.32 1.97
C THR A 14 8.86 3.31 0.94
N ASP A 15 7.69 2.82 1.33
CA ASP A 15 6.42 2.96 0.59
C ASP A 15 6.58 2.58 -0.89
N PHE A 16 7.22 1.45 -1.15
CA PHE A 16 7.47 0.98 -2.51
C PHE A 16 6.16 0.63 -3.23
N HIS A 17 5.14 0.16 -2.50
CA HIS A 17 3.81 -0.14 -3.01
C HIS A 17 3.78 -0.92 -4.32
N SER A 18 4.67 -1.91 -4.45
CA SER A 18 4.77 -2.72 -5.65
C SER A 18 4.90 -1.88 -6.94
N ALA A 19 5.58 -0.74 -6.89
CA ALA A 19 5.79 0.19 -8.01
C ALA A 19 6.82 -0.35 -9.03
N ILE A 20 6.56 -1.55 -9.56
CA ILE A 20 7.48 -2.32 -10.40
C ILE A 20 7.88 -1.57 -11.69
N ASP A 21 7.01 -0.72 -12.22
CA ASP A 21 7.30 0.08 -13.41
C ASP A 21 8.36 1.16 -13.17
N GLN A 22 8.39 1.72 -11.97
CA GLN A 22 9.34 2.75 -11.55
C GLN A 22 10.62 2.15 -10.95
N ALA A 23 10.59 0.87 -10.56
CA ALA A 23 11.62 0.21 -9.76
C ALA A 23 13.00 0.06 -10.43
N THR A 24 13.14 0.18 -11.75
CA THR A 24 14.40 -0.20 -12.42
C THR A 24 15.61 0.58 -11.91
N GLY A 25 15.46 1.89 -11.68
CA GLY A 25 16.53 2.72 -11.09
C GLY A 25 16.89 2.33 -9.66
N MET A 26 15.86 2.09 -8.84
CA MET A 26 16.00 1.57 -7.47
C MET A 26 16.77 0.25 -7.46
N LEU A 27 16.32 -0.76 -8.21
CA LEU A 27 16.89 -2.10 -8.20
C LEU A 27 18.36 -2.12 -8.63
N ASP A 28 18.70 -1.38 -9.69
CA ASP A 28 20.08 -1.28 -10.16
C ASP A 28 20.97 -0.61 -9.12
N HIS A 29 20.54 0.55 -8.60
CA HIS A 29 21.30 1.30 -7.61
C HIS A 29 21.52 0.49 -6.32
N LEU A 30 20.46 -0.10 -5.75
CA LEU A 30 20.55 -0.93 -4.56
C LEU A 30 21.50 -2.10 -4.77
N ASN A 31 21.45 -2.76 -5.93
CA ASN A 31 22.37 -3.84 -6.26
C ASN A 31 23.84 -3.36 -6.34
N GLN A 32 24.09 -2.16 -6.88
CA GLN A 32 25.45 -1.59 -6.97
C GLN A 32 26.02 -1.24 -5.59
N VAL A 33 25.20 -0.70 -4.68
CA VAL A 33 25.67 -0.26 -3.35
C VAL A 33 25.63 -1.36 -2.28
N ARG A 34 24.96 -2.49 -2.55
CA ARG A 34 24.78 -3.62 -1.61
C ARG A 34 26.07 -4.21 -1.05
N SER A 35 27.20 -4.11 -1.77
CA SER A 35 28.48 -4.61 -1.27
C SER A 35 29.06 -3.79 -0.12
N THR A 36 28.66 -2.52 0.01
CA THR A 36 29.20 -1.54 0.98
C THR A 36 28.14 -0.92 1.88
N SER A 37 26.86 -1.20 1.66
CA SER A 37 25.76 -0.53 2.36
C SER A 37 24.83 -1.55 3.01
N LEU A 38 24.28 -1.19 4.17
CA LEU A 38 23.10 -1.86 4.71
C LEU A 38 21.88 -1.37 3.92
N ILE A 39 21.12 -2.28 3.34
CA ILE A 39 19.90 -1.96 2.59
C ILE A 39 18.69 -2.23 3.49
N ALA A 40 17.92 -1.19 3.78
CA ALA A 40 16.77 -1.24 4.66
C ALA A 40 15.49 -0.76 3.96
N ASP A 41 14.33 -1.15 4.50
CA ASP A 41 13.03 -0.64 4.07
C ASP A 41 12.16 -0.25 5.27
N CYS A 42 11.42 0.86 5.15
CA CYS A 42 10.61 1.43 6.23
C CYS A 42 9.14 0.99 6.19
N GLY A 43 8.79 -0.03 5.41
CA GLY A 43 7.44 -0.60 5.34
C GLY A 43 6.69 -0.20 4.08
N ASP A 44 5.49 -0.77 3.94
CA ASP A 44 4.61 -0.65 2.76
C ASP A 44 5.30 -1.02 1.44
N PHE A 45 6.11 -2.08 1.50
CA PHE A 45 6.76 -2.64 0.32
C PHE A 45 5.77 -3.31 -0.64
N PHE A 46 4.66 -3.83 -0.09
CA PHE A 46 3.62 -4.59 -0.78
C PHE A 46 2.36 -3.74 -1.05
N GLU A 47 1.47 -4.29 -1.88
CA GLU A 47 0.17 -3.70 -2.27
C GLU A 47 0.28 -2.33 -2.97
N GLY A 48 -0.81 -1.85 -3.58
CA GLY A 48 -0.83 -0.52 -4.22
C GLY A 48 -0.65 -0.53 -5.74
N SER A 49 -0.37 -1.68 -6.36
CA SER A 49 -0.31 -1.78 -7.82
C SER A 49 -0.97 -3.03 -8.40
N GLY A 50 -1.26 -2.99 -9.69
CA GLY A 50 -1.75 -4.15 -10.44
C GLY A 50 -0.75 -5.33 -10.46
N TYR A 51 0.54 -5.07 -10.27
CA TYR A 51 1.55 -6.12 -10.14
C TYR A 51 1.29 -6.97 -8.90
N PHE A 52 1.02 -6.35 -7.76
CA PHE A 52 0.68 -7.07 -6.56
C PHE A 52 -0.63 -7.85 -6.73
N ARG A 53 -1.65 -7.20 -7.29
CA ARG A 53 -2.99 -7.79 -7.51
C ARG A 53 -2.93 -9.09 -8.31
N LEU A 54 -2.07 -9.14 -9.33
CA LEU A 54 -1.94 -10.29 -10.22
C LEU A 54 -0.82 -11.26 -9.82
N GLY A 55 0.20 -10.77 -9.13
CA GLY A 55 1.42 -11.51 -8.76
C GLY A 55 1.45 -12.03 -7.32
N GLY A 56 0.52 -11.58 -6.47
CA GLY A 56 0.37 -12.04 -5.09
C GLY A 56 1.62 -11.87 -4.22
N GLY A 57 2.38 -10.79 -4.42
CA GLY A 57 3.59 -10.49 -3.65
C GLY A 57 4.86 -11.24 -4.10
N THR A 58 4.82 -12.03 -5.17
CA THR A 58 5.95 -12.92 -5.54
C THR A 58 7.18 -12.13 -6.01
N ILE A 59 6.96 -11.06 -6.78
CA ILE A 59 8.06 -10.20 -7.24
C ILE A 59 8.68 -9.55 -6.02
N GLU A 60 7.85 -8.95 -5.18
CA GLU A 60 8.19 -8.20 -3.97
C GLU A 60 9.04 -9.04 -3.01
N ARG A 61 8.61 -10.26 -2.69
CA ARG A 61 9.40 -11.21 -1.88
C ARG A 61 10.75 -11.53 -2.49
N THR A 62 10.80 -11.69 -3.82
CA THR A 62 12.06 -11.95 -4.54
C THR A 62 13.01 -10.74 -4.46
N LEU A 63 12.47 -9.52 -4.56
CA LEU A 63 13.25 -8.29 -4.41
C LEU A 63 13.79 -8.15 -2.98
N LEU A 64 12.95 -8.36 -1.96
CA LEU A 64 13.33 -8.31 -0.55
C LEU A 64 14.44 -9.32 -0.24
N ALA A 65 14.24 -10.59 -0.59
CA ALA A 65 15.23 -11.64 -0.36
C ALA A 65 16.55 -11.40 -1.11
N GLY A 66 16.48 -10.80 -2.30
CA GLY A 66 17.66 -10.54 -3.14
C GLY A 66 18.49 -9.33 -2.71
N LEU A 67 17.84 -8.26 -2.24
CA LEU A 67 18.47 -6.94 -2.11
C LEU A 67 18.48 -6.36 -0.69
N TYR A 68 17.60 -6.79 0.20
CA TYR A 68 17.40 -6.16 1.52
C TYR A 68 18.07 -6.95 2.64
N ASP A 69 18.40 -6.26 3.72
CA ASP A 69 19.05 -6.84 4.91
C ASP A 69 18.16 -6.78 6.16
N VAL A 70 17.32 -5.74 6.26
CA VAL A 70 16.39 -5.52 7.37
C VAL A 70 15.22 -4.67 6.90
N ILE A 71 14.00 -5.00 7.32
CA ILE A 71 12.79 -4.25 6.94
C ILE A 71 11.89 -3.99 8.15
N ALA A 72 11.14 -2.89 8.12
CA ALA A 72 9.99 -2.68 8.98
C ALA A 72 8.72 -3.25 8.33
N PRO A 73 7.73 -3.72 9.12
CA PRO A 73 6.41 -4.00 8.60
C PRO A 73 5.63 -2.71 8.33
N GLY A 74 4.92 -2.67 7.22
CA GLY A 74 3.92 -1.64 6.94
C GLY A 74 2.49 -2.12 7.21
N ASN A 75 1.51 -1.24 7.05
CA ASN A 75 0.11 -1.62 7.12
C ASN A 75 -0.34 -2.38 5.86
N HIS A 76 0.27 -2.08 4.72
CA HIS A 76 0.05 -2.81 3.48
C HIS A 76 0.87 -4.11 3.43
N GLY A 77 0.20 -5.21 3.07
CA GLY A 77 0.83 -6.52 2.97
C GLY A 77 1.24 -7.13 4.30
N TRP A 78 0.64 -6.69 5.42
CA TRP A 78 0.91 -7.20 6.77
C TRP A 78 1.09 -8.73 6.87
N PRO A 79 0.23 -9.58 6.24
CA PRO A 79 0.41 -11.04 6.27
C PRO A 79 1.73 -11.54 5.67
N HIS A 80 2.31 -10.82 4.70
CA HIS A 80 3.56 -11.23 4.05
C HIS A 80 4.75 -11.20 5.01
N HIS A 81 4.74 -10.37 6.04
CA HIS A 81 5.80 -10.32 7.05
C HIS A 81 5.85 -11.57 7.94
N PHE A 82 4.85 -12.46 7.87
CA PHE A 82 4.84 -13.76 8.56
C PHE A 82 5.31 -14.91 7.66
N GLU A 83 5.52 -14.66 6.37
CA GLU A 83 6.12 -15.65 5.48
C GLU A 83 7.62 -15.80 5.81
N PRO A 84 8.23 -17.01 5.66
CA PRO A 84 9.56 -17.29 6.19
C PRO A 84 10.64 -16.29 5.78
N GLU A 85 10.72 -15.96 4.49
CA GLU A 85 11.75 -15.05 3.98
C GLU A 85 11.55 -13.60 4.48
N PRO A 86 10.40 -12.92 4.27
CA PRO A 86 10.18 -11.58 4.83
C PRO A 86 10.27 -11.55 6.36
N HIS A 87 9.77 -12.56 7.06
CA HIS A 87 9.84 -12.65 8.51
C HIS A 87 11.30 -12.64 9.00
N SER A 88 12.16 -13.40 8.32
CA SER A 88 13.60 -13.44 8.63
C SER A 88 14.33 -12.12 8.37
N LEU A 89 13.73 -11.16 7.66
CA LEU A 89 14.26 -9.79 7.45
C LEU A 89 13.59 -8.75 8.35
N THR A 90 12.37 -9.03 8.83
CA THR A 90 11.54 -8.06 9.53
C THR A 90 12.04 -7.85 10.97
N VAL A 91 12.13 -6.58 11.37
CA VAL A 91 12.22 -6.17 12.77
C VAL A 91 11.01 -5.30 13.11
N CYS A 92 10.51 -5.39 14.34
CA CYS A 92 9.48 -4.50 14.87
C CYS A 92 9.39 -4.65 16.39
N ALA A 93 9.61 -3.56 17.12
CA ALA A 93 9.63 -3.58 18.58
C ALA A 93 8.23 -3.64 19.21
N ASN A 94 7.24 -3.01 18.56
CA ASN A 94 5.94 -2.73 19.18
C ASN A 94 4.77 -3.59 18.65
N ALA A 95 5.02 -4.59 17.81
CA ALA A 95 3.99 -5.53 17.38
C ALA A 95 4.01 -6.82 18.23
N VAL A 96 2.88 -7.14 18.84
CA VAL A 96 2.76 -8.28 19.77
C VAL A 96 1.52 -9.12 19.50
N ASP A 97 1.60 -10.40 19.84
CA ASP A 97 0.45 -11.30 19.93
C ASP A 97 -0.48 -10.80 21.05
N GLU A 98 -1.76 -10.69 20.74
CA GLU A 98 -2.75 -10.06 21.62
C GLU A 98 -2.97 -10.87 22.90
N ALA A 99 -3.00 -12.20 22.77
CA ALA A 99 -3.31 -13.10 23.88
C ALA A 99 -2.12 -13.33 24.82
N THR A 100 -0.92 -13.47 24.27
CA THR A 100 0.28 -13.84 25.01
C THR A 100 1.20 -12.65 25.32
N GLY A 101 1.06 -11.54 24.59
CA GLY A 101 1.94 -10.39 24.68
C GLY A 101 3.36 -10.64 24.13
N ARG A 102 3.60 -11.78 23.49
CA ARG A 102 4.88 -12.10 22.86
C ARG A 102 5.09 -11.22 21.63
N HIS A 103 6.33 -10.76 21.42
CA HIS A 103 6.68 -10.01 20.22
C HIS A 103 6.50 -10.89 18.98
N LEU A 104 5.90 -10.30 17.94
CA LEU A 104 5.65 -10.97 16.67
C LEU A 104 6.90 -11.04 15.79
N PHE A 105 7.87 -10.15 16.01
CA PHE A 105 9.10 -10.05 15.23
C PHE A 105 10.30 -9.85 16.16
N ASP A 106 11.50 -9.99 15.60
CA ASP A 106 12.71 -9.55 16.29
C ASP A 106 12.62 -8.04 16.57
N ARG A 107 12.99 -7.63 17.79
CA ARG A 107 12.85 -6.23 18.20
C ARG A 107 13.98 -5.34 17.69
N LEU A 108 15.15 -5.91 17.42
CA LEU A 108 16.28 -5.20 16.86
C LEU A 108 17.22 -6.17 16.13
N ARG A 109 18.12 -5.62 15.33
CA ARG A 109 19.34 -6.29 14.85
C ARG A 109 20.52 -5.36 14.98
N ILE A 110 21.68 -5.92 15.30
CA ILE A 110 22.93 -5.14 15.41
C ILE A 110 23.79 -5.41 14.19
N PHE A 111 24.20 -4.34 13.52
CA PHE A 111 25.10 -4.37 12.37
C PHE A 111 26.40 -3.62 12.67
N ARG A 112 27.48 -3.93 11.97
CA ARG A 112 28.72 -3.15 12.05
C ARG A 112 28.82 -2.21 10.84
N ILE A 113 28.64 -0.91 11.06
CA ILE A 113 28.56 0.11 9.99
C ILE A 113 29.55 1.24 10.30
N GLY A 114 30.46 1.52 9.36
CA GLY A 114 31.56 2.48 9.57
C GLY A 114 32.40 2.17 10.81
N GLY A 115 32.52 0.88 11.16
CA GLY A 115 33.24 0.43 12.35
C GLY A 115 32.46 0.51 13.67
N ARG A 116 31.23 1.03 13.69
CA ARG A 116 30.35 1.17 14.87
C ARG A 116 29.35 0.01 14.96
N ARG A 117 28.95 -0.40 16.17
CA ARG A 117 27.84 -1.34 16.41
C ARG A 117 26.54 -0.56 16.39
N VAL A 118 25.77 -0.72 15.32
CA VAL A 118 24.54 0.04 15.08
C VAL A 118 23.34 -0.86 15.35
N ALA A 119 22.51 -0.52 16.33
CA ALA A 119 21.20 -1.14 16.51
C ALA A 119 20.23 -0.56 15.49
N VAL A 120 19.60 -1.46 14.71
CA VAL A 120 18.50 -1.14 13.82
C VAL A 120 17.25 -1.78 14.41
N THR A 121 16.26 -0.95 14.75
CA THR A 121 14.95 -1.36 15.25
C THR A 121 13.86 -0.75 14.37
N ALA A 122 12.61 -1.12 14.59
CA ALA A 122 11.48 -0.56 13.87
C ALA A 122 10.23 -0.45 14.74
N VAL A 123 9.32 0.42 14.32
CA VAL A 123 7.98 0.53 14.90
C VAL A 123 6.94 0.73 13.80
N ILE A 124 5.71 0.29 14.07
CA ILE A 124 4.54 0.65 13.30
C ILE A 124 3.66 1.60 14.13
N GLY A 125 3.22 2.71 13.54
CA GLY A 125 2.33 3.66 14.21
C GLY A 125 0.99 3.01 14.57
N LEU A 126 0.32 3.50 15.63
CA LEU A 126 -0.96 2.93 16.05
C LEU A 126 -2.07 3.14 15.02
N ASP A 127 -2.06 4.29 14.35
CA ASP A 127 -3.01 4.61 13.26
C ASP A 127 -2.76 3.71 12.04
N ALA A 128 -1.51 3.62 11.58
CA ALA A 128 -1.11 2.70 10.51
C ALA A 128 -1.49 1.24 10.83
N PHE A 129 -1.22 0.77 12.05
CA PHE A 129 -1.64 -0.55 12.48
C PHE A 129 -3.17 -0.71 12.47
N GLY A 130 -3.91 0.34 12.82
CA GLY A 130 -5.37 0.41 12.77
C GLY A 130 -5.93 0.19 11.36
N ASP A 131 -5.22 0.72 10.35
CA ASP A 131 -5.56 0.64 8.92
C ASP A 131 -5.33 -0.74 8.30
N ILE A 132 -4.60 -1.63 8.97
CA ILE A 132 -4.51 -3.03 8.55
C ILE A 132 -5.92 -3.64 8.60
N PRO A 133 -6.39 -4.29 7.51
CA PRO A 133 -7.68 -4.97 7.50
C PRO A 133 -7.87 -5.88 8.71
N ALA A 134 -9.01 -5.75 9.40
CA ALA A 134 -9.25 -6.45 10.67
C ALA A 134 -8.99 -7.97 10.61
N ARG A 135 -9.32 -8.61 9.47
CA ARG A 135 -9.05 -10.03 9.22
C ARG A 135 -7.56 -10.40 9.15
N GLN A 136 -6.70 -9.47 8.74
CA GLN A 136 -5.25 -9.68 8.57
C GLN A 136 -4.49 -9.47 9.87
N ARG A 137 -4.96 -8.59 10.75
CA ARG A 137 -4.35 -8.32 12.07
C ARG A 137 -5.07 -8.99 13.25
N GLN A 138 -5.96 -9.95 12.97
CA GLN A 138 -6.70 -10.66 14.02
C GLN A 138 -5.73 -11.35 14.99
N GLY A 139 -5.90 -11.09 16.29
CA GLY A 139 -5.04 -11.65 17.33
C GLY A 139 -3.68 -10.94 17.49
N HIS A 140 -3.46 -9.83 16.78
CA HIS A 140 -2.26 -9.01 16.91
C HIS A 140 -2.64 -7.62 17.44
N ARG A 141 -1.72 -6.98 18.17
CA ARG A 141 -1.83 -5.56 18.52
C ARG A 141 -0.50 -4.83 18.37
N ALA A 142 -0.56 -3.53 18.09
CA ALA A 142 0.56 -2.63 18.29
C ALA A 142 0.50 -2.01 19.69
N THR A 143 1.63 -1.96 20.38
CA THR A 143 1.81 -1.24 21.65
C THR A 143 2.35 0.16 21.40
N ASP A 144 2.33 1.00 22.42
CA ASP A 144 2.93 2.34 22.40
C ASP A 144 4.40 2.30 21.87
N PRO A 145 4.70 2.99 20.76
CA PRO A 145 6.03 2.96 20.14
C PRO A 145 7.13 3.49 21.08
N VAL A 146 6.88 4.59 21.81
CA VAL A 146 7.87 5.21 22.71
C VAL A 146 8.27 4.24 23.82
N ARG A 147 7.29 3.60 24.46
CA ARG A 147 7.53 2.59 25.48
C ARG A 147 8.33 1.41 24.93
N ALA A 148 7.93 0.87 23.78
CA ALA A 148 8.62 -0.25 23.16
C ALA A 148 10.09 0.09 22.86
N LEU A 149 10.37 1.28 22.33
CA LEU A 149 11.72 1.75 22.03
C LEU A 149 12.57 1.91 23.29
N ARG A 150 12.01 2.44 24.38
CA ARG A 150 12.70 2.54 25.67
C ARG A 150 13.02 1.17 26.26
N GLU A 151 12.13 0.19 26.13
CA GLU A 151 12.38 -1.19 26.57
C GLU A 151 13.54 -1.83 25.77
N VAL A 152 13.58 -1.61 24.45
CA VAL A 152 14.69 -2.08 23.60
C VAL A 152 16.00 -1.38 23.97
N LEU A 153 15.99 -0.06 24.19
CA LEU A 153 17.17 0.70 24.64
C LEU A 153 17.72 0.12 25.95
N LEU A 154 16.88 -0.04 26.97
CA LEU A 154 17.30 -0.53 28.28
C LEU A 154 17.97 -1.91 28.19
N ALA A 155 17.46 -2.78 27.31
CA ALA A 155 18.01 -4.11 27.12
C ALA A 155 19.34 -4.13 26.35
N HIS A 156 19.59 -3.19 25.42
CA HIS A 156 20.69 -3.31 24.43
C HIS A 156 21.66 -2.11 24.36
N HIS A 157 21.48 -1.06 25.17
CA HIS A 157 22.35 0.13 25.14
C HIS A 157 23.84 -0.17 25.40
N HIS A 158 24.16 -1.23 26.14
CA HIS A 158 25.55 -1.57 26.50
C HIS A 158 26.33 -2.27 25.37
N GLU A 159 25.64 -2.72 24.32
CA GLU A 159 26.23 -3.44 23.19
C GLU A 159 26.19 -2.65 21.87
N THR A 160 25.71 -1.41 21.92
CA THR A 160 25.45 -0.55 20.76
C THR A 160 26.16 0.78 20.92
N ASP A 161 26.62 1.33 19.79
CA ASP A 161 27.30 2.62 19.70
C ASP A 161 26.42 3.67 19.00
N ALA A 162 25.36 3.24 18.30
CA ALA A 162 24.40 4.08 17.59
C ALA A 162 23.05 3.37 17.41
N TRP A 163 21.98 4.14 17.23
CA TRP A 163 20.59 3.70 17.17
C TRP A 163 19.87 4.26 15.94
N MET A 164 19.34 3.36 15.12
CA MET A 164 18.61 3.64 13.90
C MET A 164 17.19 3.10 14.02
N LEU A 165 16.22 3.93 13.67
CA LEU A 165 14.82 3.52 13.62
C LEU A 165 14.31 3.46 12.19
N LEU A 166 13.74 2.33 11.81
CA LEU A 166 12.87 2.21 10.62
C LEU A 166 11.42 2.43 11.11
N SER A 167 10.86 3.61 10.87
CA SER A 167 9.52 3.94 11.36
C SER A 167 8.48 3.85 10.27
N HIS A 168 7.38 3.17 10.57
CA HIS A 168 6.17 3.16 9.76
C HIS A 168 5.03 3.87 10.50
N SER A 169 5.29 5.11 10.94
CA SER A 169 4.35 5.92 11.74
C SER A 169 3.91 7.22 11.05
N GLY A 170 4.62 7.65 10.00
CA GLY A 170 4.41 8.94 9.36
C GLY A 170 5.41 10.00 9.84
N PHE A 171 5.82 10.88 8.92
CA PHE A 171 6.89 11.87 9.16
C PHE A 171 6.63 12.77 10.38
N GLU A 172 5.41 13.32 10.51
CA GLU A 172 5.05 14.18 11.66
C GLU A 172 5.04 13.41 12.99
N ALA A 173 4.58 12.16 12.98
CA ALA A 173 4.63 11.30 14.16
C ALA A 173 6.08 10.97 14.53
N ASP A 174 6.97 10.85 13.54
CA ASP A 174 8.39 10.59 13.74
C ASP A 174 9.14 11.79 14.33
N LEU A 175 8.71 13.03 14.04
CA LEU A 175 9.23 14.22 14.73
C LEU A 175 8.90 14.19 16.23
N ALA A 176 7.67 13.82 16.58
CA ALA A 176 7.27 13.66 17.98
C ALA A 176 8.03 12.50 18.64
N LEU A 177 8.20 11.38 17.92
CA LEU A 177 8.93 10.22 18.40
C LEU A 177 10.41 10.55 18.68
N ALA A 178 11.06 11.34 17.81
CA ALA A 178 12.43 11.82 18.01
C ALA A 178 12.56 12.65 19.29
N ALA A 179 11.60 13.53 19.58
CA ALA A 179 11.59 14.34 20.78
C ALA A 179 11.44 13.49 22.06
N GLU A 180 10.67 12.39 22.00
CA GLU A 180 10.44 11.49 23.14
C GLU A 180 11.53 10.42 23.33
N CYS A 181 12.29 10.14 22.26
CA CYS A 181 13.35 9.14 22.20
C CYS A 181 14.68 9.76 21.70
N PRO A 182 15.27 10.73 22.44
CA PRO A 182 16.48 11.45 22.00
C PRO A 182 17.76 10.61 21.95
N PHE A 183 17.67 9.30 22.25
CA PHE A 183 18.76 8.35 22.11
C PHE A 183 18.93 7.84 20.68
N LEU A 184 17.94 8.05 19.81
CA LEU A 184 17.98 7.68 18.41
C LEU A 184 18.91 8.65 17.67
N ASP A 185 19.82 8.14 16.84
CA ASP A 185 20.63 8.99 15.97
C ASP A 185 19.84 9.38 14.73
N ILE A 186 19.23 8.40 14.05
CA ILE A 186 18.47 8.59 12.81
C ILE A 186 17.13 7.87 12.89
N ILE A 187 16.08 8.54 12.42
CA ILE A 187 14.78 7.94 12.09
C ILE A 187 14.59 7.99 10.58
N PHE A 188 14.45 6.81 9.98
CA PHE A 188 14.02 6.65 8.59
C PHE A 188 12.50 6.51 8.57
N ALA A 189 11.81 7.53 8.06
CA ALA A 189 10.36 7.64 8.09
C ALA A 189 9.67 6.98 6.89
N GLY A 190 8.48 6.41 7.11
CA GLY A 190 7.58 5.83 6.10
C GLY A 190 6.10 6.18 6.32
N HIS A 191 5.18 5.44 5.70
CA HIS A 191 3.72 5.53 5.81
C HIS A 191 3.07 6.78 5.17
N CYS A 192 3.21 7.95 5.80
CA CYS A 192 2.49 9.14 5.32
C CYS A 192 3.19 9.78 4.13
N HIS A 193 2.44 10.06 3.05
CA HIS A 193 2.86 10.93 1.95
C HIS A 193 3.16 12.32 2.52
N SER A 194 4.43 12.61 2.71
CA SER A 194 4.90 13.90 3.22
C SER A 194 5.41 14.72 2.05
N ASP A 195 5.00 15.97 1.91
CA ASP A 195 5.65 16.91 0.98
C ASP A 195 7.06 17.29 1.47
N HIS A 196 7.39 16.91 2.71
CA HIS A 196 8.65 17.16 3.36
C HIS A 196 9.48 15.88 3.44
N TYR A 197 10.56 15.85 2.68
CA TYR A 197 11.49 14.72 2.62
C TYR A 197 12.89 15.06 3.14
N ALA A 198 13.19 16.31 3.49
CA ALA A 198 14.54 16.66 3.92
C ALA A 198 14.83 16.11 5.33
N PRO A 199 16.11 15.87 5.67
CA PRO A 199 16.49 15.57 7.04
C PRO A 199 16.12 16.73 7.97
N GLU A 200 15.24 16.47 8.93
CA GLU A 200 14.80 17.44 9.93
C GLU A 200 15.42 17.10 11.29
N PRO A 201 16.19 18.02 11.90
CA PRO A 201 16.80 17.79 13.20
C PRO A 201 15.78 18.02 14.34
N VAL A 202 15.69 17.04 15.24
CA VAL A 202 14.96 17.14 16.50
C VAL A 202 15.95 16.87 17.64
N GLY A 203 16.52 17.94 18.20
CA GLY A 203 17.69 17.81 19.06
C GLY A 203 18.89 17.28 18.28
N ASP A 204 19.47 16.18 18.74
CA ASP A 204 20.59 15.49 18.06
C ASP A 204 20.12 14.39 17.08
N THR A 205 18.83 14.05 17.09
CA THR A 205 18.24 13.05 16.19
C THR A 205 17.90 13.67 14.84
N LEU A 206 18.19 12.98 13.74
CA LEU A 206 17.74 13.37 12.39
C LEU A 206 16.57 12.49 11.92
N VAL A 207 15.47 13.11 11.49
CA VAL A 207 14.35 12.41 10.85
C VAL A 207 14.44 12.62 9.34
N VAL A 208 14.48 11.55 8.55
CA VAL A 208 14.68 11.61 7.10
C VAL A 208 13.74 10.66 6.39
N LYS A 209 13.20 11.07 5.23
CA LYS A 209 12.33 10.24 4.39
C LYS A 209 12.84 10.14 2.96
N GLY A 210 12.89 8.92 2.43
CA GLY A 210 13.19 8.67 1.01
C GLY A 210 11.97 8.94 0.12
N GLY A 211 12.21 9.22 -1.16
CA GLY A 211 11.13 9.31 -2.15
C GLY A 211 10.45 7.95 -2.37
N GLU A 212 9.12 7.93 -2.32
CA GLU A 212 8.29 6.71 -2.38
C GLU A 212 8.25 6.08 -3.78
N LEU A 213 7.57 4.95 -3.93
CA LEU A 213 7.29 4.31 -5.22
C LEU A 213 8.55 4.01 -6.05
N GLY A 214 9.66 3.74 -5.37
CA GLY A 214 10.96 3.46 -6.00
C GLY A 214 11.59 4.68 -6.69
N VAL A 215 11.20 5.90 -6.32
CA VAL A 215 11.76 7.16 -6.86
C VAL A 215 13.02 7.60 -6.12
N GLY A 216 13.08 7.39 -4.80
CA GLY A 216 14.20 7.82 -3.98
C GLY A 216 14.47 6.96 -2.75
N TYR A 217 15.43 7.41 -1.95
CA TYR A 217 15.87 6.73 -0.75
C TYR A 217 16.43 7.73 0.25
N ALA A 218 16.43 7.34 1.52
CA ALA A 218 17.17 8.02 2.57
C ALA A 218 18.54 7.36 2.73
N LEU A 219 19.57 8.18 2.90
CA LEU A 219 20.95 7.77 3.11
C LEU A 219 21.39 8.23 4.50
N ALA A 220 22.05 7.37 5.26
CA ALA A 220 22.75 7.76 6.48
C ALA A 220 24.21 7.28 6.48
N GLU A 221 25.13 8.19 6.82
CA GLU A 221 26.57 7.97 6.79
C GLU A 221 27.21 8.45 8.10
N PRO A 222 28.15 7.67 8.70
CA PRO A 222 28.89 8.12 9.88
C PRO A 222 29.74 9.36 9.58
N VAL A 223 29.62 10.41 10.39
CA VAL A 223 30.44 11.63 10.29
C VAL A 223 30.97 12.03 11.67
N GLY A 224 32.29 11.97 11.87
CA GLY A 224 32.92 12.25 13.16
C GLY A 224 32.40 11.29 14.25
N ALA A 225 31.75 11.84 15.29
CA ALA A 225 31.07 11.07 16.33
C ALA A 225 29.58 10.79 16.03
N GLY A 226 28.97 11.56 15.13
CA GLY A 226 27.54 11.48 14.81
C GLY A 226 27.27 10.87 13.43
N TRP A 227 26.16 11.28 12.83
CA TRP A 227 25.66 10.80 11.54
C TRP A 227 25.22 11.98 10.66
N ALA A 228 25.41 11.85 9.36
CA ALA A 228 24.76 12.69 8.36
C ALA A 228 23.63 11.90 7.69
N ALA A 229 22.55 12.59 7.33
CA ALA A 229 21.44 12.01 6.60
C ALA A 229 21.12 12.84 5.35
N HIS A 230 20.67 12.17 4.30
CA HIS A 230 20.32 12.80 3.03
C HIS A 230 19.14 12.10 2.36
N THR A 231 18.34 12.88 1.65
CA THR A 231 17.32 12.35 0.75
C THR A 231 17.84 12.39 -0.67
N CYS A 232 17.78 11.23 -1.33
CA CYS A 232 18.39 10.99 -2.62
C CYS A 232 17.35 10.46 -3.59
N THR A 233 17.57 10.68 -4.89
CA THR A 233 16.77 10.10 -5.97
C THR A 233 17.54 8.98 -6.64
N PHE A 234 16.85 7.92 -7.07
CA PHE A 234 17.51 6.85 -7.81
C PHE A 234 17.91 7.30 -9.22
N PRO A 235 19.14 7.01 -9.67
CA PRO A 235 19.50 7.20 -11.07
C PRO A 235 18.66 6.30 -11.98
N THR A 236 18.02 6.88 -12.98
CA THR A 236 17.18 6.12 -13.94
C THR A 236 17.83 5.95 -15.32
N ARG A 237 18.84 6.78 -15.64
CA ARG A 237 19.52 6.71 -16.93
C ARG A 237 20.34 5.43 -17.04
N HIS A 238 20.06 4.65 -18.09
CA HIS A 238 20.72 3.37 -18.38
C HIS A 238 20.58 2.30 -17.28
N ALA A 239 19.63 2.48 -16.35
CA ALA A 239 19.38 1.52 -15.29
C ALA A 239 18.87 0.20 -15.85
N THR A 240 19.34 -0.92 -15.30
CA THR A 240 18.92 -2.26 -15.71
C THR A 240 18.59 -3.14 -14.52
N TRP A 241 17.73 -4.13 -14.74
CA TRP A 241 17.45 -5.13 -13.72
C TRP A 241 18.71 -5.93 -13.39
N PRO A 242 19.07 -6.08 -12.10
CA PRO A 242 20.18 -6.91 -11.69
C PRO A 242 20.03 -8.35 -12.21
N LYS A 243 21.11 -8.95 -12.68
CA LYS A 243 21.09 -10.34 -13.20
C LYS A 243 20.58 -11.35 -12.17
N ALA A 244 20.85 -11.11 -10.89
CA ALA A 244 20.35 -11.94 -9.79
C ALA A 244 18.82 -11.94 -9.67
N LEU A 245 18.14 -10.94 -10.23
CA LEU A 245 16.69 -10.76 -10.21
C LEU A 245 16.04 -11.09 -11.55
N ALA A 246 16.71 -11.85 -12.43
CA ALA A 246 16.20 -12.17 -13.76
C ALA A 246 14.81 -12.85 -13.76
N ALA A 247 14.54 -13.72 -12.79
CA ALA A 247 13.24 -14.37 -12.65
C ALA A 247 12.12 -13.36 -12.31
N ALA A 248 12.39 -12.45 -11.37
CA ALA A 248 11.47 -11.36 -11.03
C ALA A 248 11.25 -10.43 -12.22
N ALA A 249 12.30 -10.12 -13.00
CA ALA A 249 12.19 -9.30 -14.20
C ALA A 249 11.29 -9.96 -15.27
N GLN A 250 11.43 -11.28 -15.48
CA GLN A 250 10.58 -12.02 -16.41
C GLN A 250 9.11 -12.04 -15.96
N GLN A 251 8.87 -12.25 -14.67
CA GLN A 251 7.51 -12.21 -14.11
C GLN A 251 6.92 -10.80 -14.24
N ALA A 252 7.69 -9.76 -13.93
CA ALA A 252 7.28 -8.36 -14.11
C ALA A 252 6.89 -8.07 -15.57
N ALA A 253 7.68 -8.52 -16.54
CA ALA A 253 7.36 -8.36 -17.95
C ALA A 253 6.04 -9.04 -18.33
N SER A 254 5.80 -10.28 -17.88
CA SER A 254 4.55 -10.99 -18.15
C SER A 254 3.33 -10.32 -17.51
N LEU A 255 3.46 -9.80 -16.29
CA LEU A 255 2.39 -9.05 -15.63
C LEU A 255 2.13 -7.72 -16.32
N ARG A 256 3.19 -7.01 -16.76
CA ARG A 256 3.09 -5.76 -17.51
C ARG A 256 2.29 -5.95 -18.81
N GLU A 257 2.51 -7.03 -19.53
CA GLU A 257 1.73 -7.37 -20.73
C GLU A 257 0.23 -7.51 -20.41
N LYS A 258 -0.11 -8.19 -19.30
CA LYS A 258 -1.51 -8.33 -18.86
C LYS A 258 -2.11 -7.00 -18.45
N LEU A 259 -1.38 -6.18 -17.70
CA LEU A 259 -1.83 -4.86 -17.26
C LEU A 259 -2.06 -3.93 -18.45
N ASN A 260 -1.18 -3.97 -19.46
CA ASN A 260 -1.32 -3.16 -20.68
C ASN A 260 -2.33 -3.72 -21.69
N ALA A 261 -2.99 -4.84 -21.39
CA ALA A 261 -3.99 -5.41 -22.29
C ALA A 261 -5.13 -4.39 -22.52
N PRO A 262 -5.46 -4.06 -23.78
CA PRO A 262 -6.47 -3.07 -24.09
C PRO A 262 -7.88 -3.61 -23.78
N LEU A 263 -8.70 -2.79 -23.13
CA LEU A 263 -10.12 -3.09 -22.84
C LEU A 263 -11.08 -2.34 -23.76
N GLY A 264 -10.61 -1.30 -24.45
CA GLY A 264 -11.40 -0.51 -25.41
C GLY A 264 -10.90 0.93 -25.51
N PHE A 265 -11.40 1.68 -26.47
CA PHE A 265 -11.12 3.12 -26.55
C PHE A 265 -11.84 3.84 -25.42
N THR A 266 -11.10 4.67 -24.67
CA THR A 266 -11.66 5.53 -23.63
C THR A 266 -12.73 6.42 -24.26
N ALA A 267 -13.88 6.60 -23.60
CA ALA A 267 -14.93 7.51 -24.06
C ALA A 267 -14.40 8.94 -24.14
N GLU A 268 -14.88 9.72 -25.11
CA GLU A 268 -14.34 11.04 -25.44
C GLU A 268 -14.31 12.00 -24.25
N SER A 269 -15.34 11.98 -23.40
CA SER A 269 -15.45 12.77 -22.17
C SER A 269 -14.34 12.50 -21.15
N TYR A 270 -13.70 11.33 -21.20
CA TYR A 270 -12.72 10.89 -20.20
C TYR A 270 -11.27 10.89 -20.72
N ARG A 271 -11.05 11.01 -22.04
CA ARG A 271 -9.71 10.93 -22.64
C ARG A 271 -8.77 12.02 -22.12
N GLY A 272 -7.62 11.61 -21.59
CA GLY A 272 -6.58 12.53 -21.11
C GLY A 272 -6.88 13.16 -19.75
N THR A 273 -8.00 12.81 -19.13
CA THR A 273 -8.46 13.37 -17.85
C THR A 273 -8.17 12.42 -16.69
N VAL A 274 -8.29 12.92 -15.46
CA VAL A 274 -8.55 12.09 -14.27
C VAL A 274 -10.06 12.20 -14.03
N PRO A 275 -10.85 11.16 -14.34
CA PRO A 275 -12.31 11.24 -14.20
C PRO A 275 -12.72 11.54 -12.77
N ASP A 276 -13.72 12.40 -12.60
CA ASP A 276 -14.34 12.59 -11.30
C ASP A 276 -15.07 11.31 -10.89
N ARG A 277 -14.70 10.78 -9.71
CA ARG A 277 -15.18 9.46 -9.27
C ARG A 277 -16.69 9.45 -9.04
N HIS A 278 -17.24 10.55 -8.51
CA HIS A 278 -18.67 10.66 -8.18
C HIS A 278 -19.50 10.68 -9.46
N HIS A 279 -19.03 11.44 -10.45
CA HIS A 279 -19.63 11.49 -11.78
C HIS A 279 -19.64 10.12 -12.47
N VAL A 280 -18.49 9.43 -12.51
CA VAL A 280 -18.40 8.08 -13.08
C VAL A 280 -19.35 7.12 -12.35
N LEU A 281 -19.41 7.16 -11.01
CA LEU A 281 -20.32 6.33 -10.24
C LEU A 281 -21.80 6.65 -10.50
N THR A 282 -22.15 7.90 -10.72
CA THR A 282 -23.51 8.31 -11.07
C THR A 282 -23.94 7.70 -12.40
N GLU A 283 -23.07 7.76 -13.42
CA GLU A 283 -23.33 7.10 -14.70
C GLU A 283 -23.43 5.57 -14.55
N VAL A 284 -22.54 4.96 -13.75
CA VAL A 284 -22.59 3.53 -13.46
C VAL A 284 -23.91 3.15 -12.77
N ALA A 285 -24.33 3.89 -11.74
CA ALA A 285 -25.55 3.60 -10.99
C ALA A 285 -26.80 3.75 -11.88
N ALA A 286 -26.87 4.80 -12.69
CA ALA A 286 -27.94 4.99 -13.66
C ALA A 286 -28.03 3.82 -14.65
N ARG A 287 -26.88 3.39 -15.19
CA ARG A 287 -26.80 2.29 -16.16
C ARG A 287 -27.13 0.93 -15.55
N LEU A 288 -26.66 0.66 -14.33
CA LEU A 288 -26.98 -0.56 -13.60
C LEU A 288 -28.49 -0.65 -13.33
N ARG A 289 -29.10 0.47 -12.92
CA ARG A 289 -30.55 0.56 -12.70
C ARG A 289 -31.32 0.25 -13.98
N SER A 290 -30.99 0.92 -15.09
CA SER A 290 -31.69 0.71 -16.36
C SER A 290 -31.42 -0.65 -17.00
N GLY A 291 -30.17 -1.15 -16.90
CA GLY A 291 -29.70 -2.34 -17.60
C GLY A 291 -30.03 -3.65 -16.88
N LEU A 292 -29.96 -3.69 -15.55
CA LEU A 292 -30.32 -4.86 -14.74
C LEU A 292 -31.75 -4.80 -14.19
N GLY A 293 -32.47 -3.70 -14.43
CA GLY A 293 -33.83 -3.51 -13.92
C GLY A 293 -33.91 -3.45 -12.39
N ALA A 294 -32.83 -3.04 -11.72
CA ALA A 294 -32.86 -2.85 -10.27
C ALA A 294 -33.76 -1.67 -9.89
N ASP A 295 -34.58 -1.83 -8.85
CA ASP A 295 -35.46 -0.75 -8.36
C ASP A 295 -34.65 0.45 -7.85
N ALA A 296 -33.52 0.15 -7.19
CA ALA A 296 -32.59 1.10 -6.62
C ALA A 296 -31.14 0.58 -6.67
N VAL A 297 -30.19 1.51 -6.78
CA VAL A 297 -28.75 1.28 -6.68
C VAL A 297 -28.17 2.20 -5.60
N ILE A 298 -27.27 1.68 -4.75
CA ILE A 298 -26.48 2.47 -3.80
C ILE A 298 -25.01 2.07 -3.93
N LEU A 299 -24.12 3.03 -4.17
CA LEU A 299 -22.68 2.83 -4.23
C LEU A 299 -21.98 3.92 -3.41
N ASN A 300 -20.88 3.61 -2.74
CA ASN A 300 -20.06 4.60 -2.03
C ASN A 300 -18.92 5.12 -2.91
N ASP A 301 -18.65 6.42 -2.87
CA ASP A 301 -17.64 7.07 -3.72
C ASP A 301 -16.25 6.45 -3.60
N THR A 302 -15.93 5.97 -2.40
CA THR A 302 -14.62 5.41 -2.06
C THR A 302 -14.32 4.07 -2.72
N VAL A 303 -15.30 3.42 -3.40
CA VAL A 303 -15.04 2.22 -4.21
C VAL A 303 -14.20 2.51 -5.45
N LEU A 304 -14.23 3.75 -5.96
CA LEU A 304 -13.40 4.16 -7.09
C LEU A 304 -12.24 5.04 -6.62
N ARG A 305 -11.09 4.85 -7.26
CA ARG A 305 -9.87 5.65 -7.08
C ARG A 305 -9.62 6.52 -8.32
N PRO A 306 -9.04 7.72 -8.14
CA PRO A 306 -8.67 8.58 -9.25
C PRO A 306 -7.57 7.90 -10.09
N GLN A 307 -7.72 7.92 -11.40
CA GLN A 307 -6.73 7.40 -12.35
C GLN A 307 -6.76 8.26 -13.61
N LYS A 308 -5.58 8.65 -14.11
CA LYS A 308 -5.50 9.37 -15.39
C LYS A 308 -5.71 8.39 -16.53
N LEU A 309 -6.65 8.69 -17.43
CA LEU A 309 -6.96 7.82 -18.57
C LEU A 309 -6.29 8.31 -19.85
N GLY A 310 -5.72 7.36 -20.60
CA GLY A 310 -5.21 7.60 -21.95
C GLY A 310 -6.29 7.49 -23.03
N MET A 311 -5.85 7.29 -24.27
CA MET A 311 -6.73 7.04 -25.42
C MET A 311 -7.38 5.65 -25.39
N VAL A 312 -6.70 4.69 -24.77
CA VAL A 312 -7.14 3.31 -24.62
C VAL A 312 -7.23 3.02 -23.13
N LEU A 313 -8.35 2.50 -22.68
CA LEU A 313 -8.50 1.97 -21.33
C LEU A 313 -7.79 0.62 -21.28
N THR A 314 -6.80 0.47 -20.41
CA THR A 314 -6.12 -0.81 -20.20
C THR A 314 -6.71 -1.58 -19.03
N PHE A 315 -6.36 -2.86 -18.90
CA PHE A 315 -6.74 -3.65 -17.73
C PHE A 315 -6.12 -3.09 -16.44
N GLY A 316 -4.89 -2.58 -16.51
CA GLY A 316 -4.22 -1.90 -15.42
C GLY A 316 -4.95 -0.64 -14.97
N ASP A 317 -5.43 0.19 -15.90
CA ASP A 317 -6.23 1.37 -15.57
C ASP A 317 -7.51 0.98 -14.82
N LEU A 318 -8.20 -0.06 -15.27
CA LEU A 318 -9.43 -0.52 -14.62
C LEU A 318 -9.15 -1.04 -13.19
N LEU A 319 -8.06 -1.78 -13.00
CA LEU A 319 -7.63 -2.22 -11.67
C LEU A 319 -7.22 -1.06 -10.76
N ALA A 320 -6.59 -0.02 -11.31
CA ALA A 320 -6.27 1.18 -10.55
C ALA A 320 -7.54 1.93 -10.12
N ILE A 321 -8.53 2.04 -11.00
CA ILE A 321 -9.83 2.68 -10.72
C ILE A 321 -10.65 1.89 -9.69
N GLU A 322 -10.78 0.57 -9.84
CA GLU A 322 -11.57 -0.29 -8.95
C GLU A 322 -10.68 -1.40 -8.36
N PRO A 323 -9.86 -1.08 -7.32
CA PRO A 323 -8.83 -2.00 -6.83
C PRO A 323 -9.37 -3.15 -5.97
N PHE A 324 -10.64 -3.09 -5.59
CA PHE A 324 -11.24 -4.03 -4.63
C PHE A 324 -11.82 -5.28 -5.30
N SER A 325 -12.04 -5.25 -6.61
CA SER A 325 -12.76 -6.30 -7.37
C SER A 325 -14.15 -6.58 -6.78
N ASN A 326 -14.88 -5.52 -6.45
CA ASN A 326 -16.22 -5.60 -5.90
C ASN A 326 -17.15 -6.40 -6.82
N GLN A 327 -17.84 -7.38 -6.23
CA GLN A 327 -19.00 -8.00 -6.86
C GLN A 327 -20.24 -7.14 -6.59
N LEU A 328 -21.10 -7.01 -7.60
CA LEU A 328 -22.41 -6.39 -7.41
C LEU A 328 -23.41 -7.45 -6.94
N VAL A 329 -24.17 -7.09 -5.92
CA VAL A 329 -25.14 -7.96 -5.27
C VAL A 329 -26.43 -7.20 -5.04
N HIS A 330 -27.54 -7.90 -5.15
CA HIS A 330 -28.80 -7.39 -4.66
C HIS A 330 -28.91 -7.73 -3.17
N ALA A 331 -28.98 -6.69 -2.35
CA ALA A 331 -29.07 -6.79 -0.90
C ALA A 331 -30.47 -6.44 -0.43
N ARG A 332 -30.96 -7.13 0.60
CA ARG A 332 -32.19 -6.76 1.29
C ARG A 332 -31.94 -5.57 2.23
N ILE A 333 -32.82 -4.58 2.22
CA ILE A 333 -32.73 -3.46 3.17
C ILE A 333 -33.13 -3.96 4.57
N PRO A 334 -32.32 -3.69 5.62
CA PRO A 334 -32.65 -4.05 7.00
C PRO A 334 -34.00 -3.49 7.44
N ASP A 335 -34.71 -4.24 8.29
CA ASP A 335 -36.04 -3.84 8.77
C ASP A 335 -36.02 -2.48 9.49
N THR A 336 -34.89 -2.13 10.12
CA THR A 336 -34.65 -0.85 10.83
C THR A 336 -34.69 0.38 9.92
N HIS A 337 -34.40 0.22 8.63
CA HIS A 337 -34.42 1.31 7.64
C HIS A 337 -35.53 1.11 6.60
N ARG A 338 -36.38 0.09 6.76
CA ARG A 338 -37.47 -0.17 5.82
C ARG A 338 -38.50 0.96 5.94
N GLY A 339 -38.76 1.65 4.83
CA GLY A 339 -39.71 2.76 4.76
C GLY A 339 -39.11 4.15 4.98
N ASP A 340 -37.84 4.24 5.38
CA ASP A 340 -37.10 5.50 5.53
C ASP A 340 -35.76 5.42 4.78
N ALA A 341 -35.82 5.67 3.48
CA ALA A 341 -34.65 5.62 2.61
C ALA A 341 -33.64 6.74 2.95
N ALA A 342 -34.09 7.88 3.48
CA ALA A 342 -33.22 8.97 3.89
C ALA A 342 -32.36 8.58 5.10
N SER A 343 -32.96 7.90 6.09
CA SER A 343 -32.24 7.33 7.22
C SER A 343 -31.19 6.31 6.78
N LEU A 344 -31.50 5.45 5.81
CA LEU A 344 -30.52 4.50 5.25
C LEU A 344 -29.32 5.21 4.63
N VAL A 345 -29.57 6.21 3.78
CA VAL A 345 -28.50 6.98 3.12
C VAL A 345 -27.64 7.70 4.16
N ALA A 346 -28.24 8.36 5.14
CA ALA A 346 -27.50 9.04 6.21
C ALA A 346 -26.64 8.06 7.02
N TYR A 347 -27.21 6.92 7.41
CA TYR A 347 -26.50 5.87 8.16
C TYR A 347 -25.27 5.35 7.42
N LEU A 348 -25.41 5.10 6.12
CA LEU A 348 -24.31 4.66 5.27
C LEU A 348 -23.29 5.79 5.06
N SER A 349 -23.73 6.99 4.73
CA SER A 349 -22.83 8.12 4.43
C SER A 349 -21.91 8.47 5.60
N GLU A 350 -22.42 8.39 6.82
CA GLU A 350 -21.61 8.60 8.04
C GLU A 350 -20.46 7.59 8.16
N ARG A 351 -20.61 6.37 7.63
CA ARG A 351 -19.67 5.26 7.79
C ARG A 351 -18.71 5.07 6.63
N VAL A 352 -19.18 5.33 5.40
CA VAL A 352 -18.42 5.03 4.18
C VAL A 352 -18.14 6.27 3.32
N GLY A 353 -18.59 7.44 3.78
CA GLY A 353 -18.45 8.71 3.07
C GLY A 353 -19.54 8.94 2.03
N PRO A 354 -19.31 9.84 1.06
CA PRO A 354 -20.30 10.18 0.04
C PRO A 354 -20.83 8.96 -0.72
N LEU A 355 -22.12 9.01 -1.08
CA LEU A 355 -22.82 7.96 -1.77
C LEU A 355 -23.41 8.49 -3.08
N VAL A 356 -23.48 7.60 -4.06
CA VAL A 356 -24.33 7.72 -5.25
C VAL A 356 -25.54 6.82 -5.08
N THR A 357 -26.73 7.37 -5.34
CA THR A 357 -27.96 6.59 -5.41
C THR A 357 -28.63 6.72 -6.78
N ALA A 358 -29.32 5.68 -7.22
CA ALA A 358 -30.14 5.73 -8.43
C ALA A 358 -31.46 4.96 -8.20
N PRO A 359 -32.63 5.61 -8.25
CA PRO A 359 -32.81 7.04 -8.47
C PRO A 359 -32.39 7.84 -7.23
N ASP A 360 -32.10 9.12 -7.42
CA ASP A 360 -31.81 10.07 -6.34
C ASP A 360 -32.90 11.17 -6.31
N PRO A 361 -33.67 11.32 -5.23
CA PRO A 361 -33.65 10.52 -4.01
C PRO A 361 -34.22 9.10 -4.21
N LEU A 362 -33.83 8.18 -3.35
CA LEU A 362 -34.35 6.81 -3.32
C LEU A 362 -35.87 6.77 -3.02
N PRO A 363 -36.64 5.89 -3.68
CA PRO A 363 -38.07 5.78 -3.47
C PRO A 363 -38.41 5.18 -2.11
N ALA A 364 -39.58 5.56 -1.58
CA ALA A 364 -40.11 4.97 -0.36
C ALA A 364 -40.51 3.50 -0.57
N GLY A 365 -40.47 2.71 0.51
CA GLY A 365 -40.95 1.32 0.49
C GLY A 365 -40.02 0.30 -0.18
N LEU A 366 -38.77 0.67 -0.49
CA LEU A 366 -37.78 -0.27 -1.00
C LEU A 366 -37.58 -1.45 -0.04
N THR A 367 -37.53 -2.65 -0.61
CA THR A 367 -37.24 -3.89 0.13
C THR A 367 -35.84 -4.41 -0.16
N GLY A 368 -35.23 -3.97 -1.27
CA GLY A 368 -33.87 -4.32 -1.66
C GLY A 368 -33.23 -3.26 -2.54
N VAL A 369 -31.93 -3.41 -2.74
CA VAL A 369 -31.07 -2.49 -3.49
C VAL A 369 -29.95 -3.27 -4.18
N LEU A 370 -29.52 -2.82 -5.35
CA LEU A 370 -28.27 -3.28 -5.96
C LEU A 370 -27.10 -2.47 -5.39
N THR A 371 -26.09 -3.15 -4.87
CA THR A 371 -24.94 -2.49 -4.23
C THR A 371 -23.68 -3.37 -4.32
N THR A 372 -22.58 -2.96 -3.70
CA THR A 372 -21.38 -3.80 -3.60
C THR A 372 -21.53 -4.84 -2.50
N GLY A 373 -20.83 -5.98 -2.65
CA GLY A 373 -20.74 -6.98 -1.58
C GLY A 373 -20.26 -6.39 -0.25
N PHE A 374 -19.31 -5.46 -0.30
CA PHE A 374 -18.82 -4.74 0.88
C PHE A 374 -19.94 -4.04 1.65
N LEU A 375 -20.75 -3.20 0.98
CA LEU A 375 -21.84 -2.50 1.66
C LEU A 375 -22.88 -3.48 2.19
N ALA A 376 -23.17 -4.51 1.42
CA ALA A 376 -24.18 -5.49 1.79
C ALA A 376 -23.79 -6.30 3.04
N GLU A 377 -22.55 -6.80 3.08
CA GLU A 377 -22.04 -7.63 4.17
C GLU A 377 -21.87 -6.83 5.46
N ASN A 378 -21.35 -5.60 5.37
CA ASN A 378 -20.98 -4.82 6.56
C ASN A 378 -22.15 -3.98 7.10
N PHE A 379 -23.10 -3.56 6.25
CA PHE A 379 -24.10 -2.56 6.64
C PHE A 379 -25.55 -2.93 6.31
N LEU A 380 -25.80 -3.91 5.42
CA LEU A 380 -27.15 -4.33 5.03
C LEU A 380 -27.53 -5.74 5.50
N GLY A 381 -26.78 -6.30 6.44
CA GLY A 381 -27.08 -7.59 7.07
C GLY A 381 -26.78 -8.82 6.21
N GLY A 382 -26.01 -8.68 5.12
CA GLY A 382 -25.40 -9.79 4.37
C GLY A 382 -26.34 -10.74 3.62
N ARG A 383 -27.66 -10.50 3.64
CA ARG A 383 -28.63 -11.30 2.86
C ARG A 383 -28.64 -10.85 1.42
N THR A 384 -27.86 -11.53 0.58
CA THR A 384 -27.58 -11.11 -0.79
C THR A 384 -27.77 -12.20 -1.84
N HIS A 385 -28.11 -11.80 -3.07
CA HIS A 385 -27.91 -12.61 -4.27
C HIS A 385 -27.00 -11.90 -5.28
N GLN A 386 -26.17 -12.68 -5.98
CA GLN A 386 -25.23 -12.15 -6.97
C GLN A 386 -25.97 -11.52 -8.15
N ALA A 387 -25.50 -10.35 -8.61
CA ALA A 387 -26.06 -9.68 -9.79
C ALA A 387 -25.48 -10.21 -11.11
N GLY A 388 -24.46 -11.08 -11.06
CA GLY A 388 -23.83 -11.68 -12.24
C GLY A 388 -22.88 -10.75 -13.01
N ILE A 389 -22.57 -9.58 -12.45
CA ILE A 389 -21.63 -8.61 -13.00
C ILE A 389 -20.80 -7.99 -11.86
N SER A 390 -19.52 -7.69 -12.12
CA SER A 390 -18.67 -6.97 -11.18
C SER A 390 -18.79 -5.45 -11.35
N LEU A 391 -18.41 -4.69 -10.31
CA LEU A 391 -18.36 -3.24 -10.41
C LEU A 391 -17.36 -2.80 -11.49
N GLY A 392 -16.18 -3.43 -11.57
CA GLY A 392 -15.20 -3.16 -12.61
C GLY A 392 -15.75 -3.37 -14.03
N GLN A 393 -16.58 -4.40 -14.26
CA GLN A 393 -17.25 -4.56 -15.55
C GLN A 393 -18.21 -3.41 -15.83
N ALA A 394 -18.99 -2.96 -14.85
CA ALA A 394 -19.91 -1.83 -15.02
C ALA A 394 -19.15 -0.51 -15.29
N VAL A 395 -18.06 -0.26 -14.56
CA VAL A 395 -17.17 0.89 -14.75
C VAL A 395 -16.55 0.89 -16.14
N ARG A 396 -16.02 -0.25 -16.60
CA ARG A 396 -15.49 -0.39 -17.97
C ARG A 396 -16.51 0.08 -19.01
N HIS A 397 -17.76 -0.36 -18.90
CA HIS A 397 -18.79 0.01 -19.87
C HIS A 397 -19.08 1.51 -19.94
N VAL A 398 -18.93 2.24 -18.82
CA VAL A 398 -19.06 3.70 -18.77
C VAL A 398 -17.82 4.38 -19.36
N LEU A 399 -16.63 3.88 -19.02
CA LEU A 399 -15.38 4.49 -19.43
C LEU A 399 -14.97 4.20 -20.87
N THR A 400 -15.57 3.21 -21.53
CA THR A 400 -15.26 2.88 -22.93
C THR A 400 -16.33 3.34 -23.89
N SER A 401 -15.91 3.76 -25.09
CA SER A 401 -16.79 4.07 -26.21
C SER A 401 -17.51 2.79 -26.68
N HIS A 402 -18.79 2.88 -27.03
CA HIS A 402 -19.52 1.82 -27.72
C HIS A 402 -19.16 1.78 -29.21
N ASP A 403 -17.89 1.57 -29.54
CA ASP A 403 -17.53 1.16 -30.89
C ASP A 403 -17.39 -0.37 -30.91
N PRO A 404 -18.07 -1.07 -31.84
CA PRO A 404 -17.95 -2.50 -31.97
C PRO A 404 -16.53 -2.81 -32.45
N VAL A 405 -15.65 -3.20 -31.53
CA VAL A 405 -14.46 -3.96 -31.91
C VAL A 405 -15.00 -5.29 -32.40
N SER A 406 -15.16 -5.38 -33.72
CA SER A 406 -15.49 -6.55 -34.52
C SER A 406 -15.25 -7.87 -33.78
N GLU A 407 -16.33 -8.53 -33.38
CA GLU A 407 -16.31 -9.96 -33.10
C GLU A 407 -15.68 -10.65 -34.32
N GLY A 408 -14.54 -11.29 -34.08
CA GLY A 408 -13.78 -11.97 -35.11
C GLY A 408 -14.68 -12.96 -35.84
N ARG A 409 -14.86 -12.73 -37.15
CA ARG A 409 -15.29 -13.79 -38.06
C ARG A 409 -14.30 -14.94 -37.95
N HIS A 410 -14.72 -16.05 -37.36
CA HIS A 410 -14.07 -17.33 -37.58
C HIS A 410 -14.12 -17.64 -39.08
N PRO A 411 -12.98 -17.87 -39.77
CA PRO A 411 -13.01 -18.46 -41.09
C PRO A 411 -13.46 -19.92 -40.96
N ARG A 412 -14.35 -20.30 -41.87
CA ARG A 412 -14.92 -21.66 -42.00
C ARG A 412 -13.88 -22.71 -42.31
#